data_AF-A0AAU6DAX6-F1
#
_entry.id   AF-A0AAU6DAX6-F1
#
_cell.length_a   1.000
_cell.length_b   1.000
_cell.length_c   1.000
_cell.angle_alpha   90.00
_cell.angle_beta   90.00
_cell.angle_gamma   90.00
#
_symmetry.space_group_name_H-M   'P 1'
#
loop_
_entity.id
_entity.type
_entity.pdbx_description
1 polymer ?
#
loop_
_entity_poly.entity_id
_entity_poly.type
_entity_poly.pdbx_seq_one_letter_code
_entity_poly.pdbx_strand_id
1 'polypeptide(L)' 'MYLDEEKDSYLVQGWKVEDVERLVQMDVPGHESVVEIPRHMVQFFLEMDQGAKDAGPEVKKDDEDPDV' A
#
# COMPACT_ATOMS: atom_id res chain seq x y z
N MET A 1 8.76 0.45 6.43
CA MET A 1 8.70 0.61 4.97
C MET A 1 9.15 2.01 4.64
N TYR A 2 9.86 2.18 3.53
CA TYR A 2 10.38 3.48 3.10
C TYR A 2 9.83 3.78 1.72
N LEU A 3 9.35 4.99 1.49
CA LEU A 3 8.98 5.44 0.15
C LEU A 3 10.26 5.79 -0.61
N ASP A 4 10.45 5.17 -1.77
CA ASP A 4 11.42 5.59 -2.77
C ASP A 4 10.70 6.54 -3.72
N GLU A 5 10.88 7.85 -3.49
CA GLU A 5 10.25 8.92 -4.27
C GLU A 5 10.77 8.99 -5.70
N GLU A 6 11.99 8.48 -5.97
CA GLU A 6 12.58 8.50 -7.32
C GLU A 6 11.95 7.44 -8.23
N LYS A 7 11.54 6.30 -7.66
CA LYS A 7 10.94 5.17 -8.38
C LYS A 7 9.45 5.00 -8.14
N ASP A 8 8.84 5.90 -7.36
CA ASP A 8 7.44 5.84 -6.94
C ASP A 8 7.06 4.45 -6.40
N SER A 9 7.89 3.91 -5.52
CA SER A 9 7.74 2.54 -5.01
C SER A 9 8.07 2.43 -3.52
N TYR A 10 7.55 1.40 -2.86
CA TYR A 10 7.82 1.15 -1.44
C TYR A 10 8.92 0.10 -1.26
N LEU A 11 9.94 0.47 -0.48
CA LEU A 11 10.96 -0.45 0.00
C LEU A 11 10.49 -1.10 1.30
N VAL A 12 10.50 -2.43 1.29
CA VAL A 12 10.06 -3.27 2.41
C VAL A 12 11.24 -4.09 2.89
N GLN A 13 11.53 -4.01 4.19
CA GLN A 13 12.53 -4.88 4.81
C GLN A 13 11.89 -6.24 5.11
N GLY A 14 12.55 -7.29 4.64
CA GLY A 14 12.12 -8.68 4.83
C GLY A 14 13.27 -9.65 4.60
N TRP A 15 12.99 -10.94 4.77
CA TRP A 15 13.97 -12.00 4.51
C TRP A 15 13.80 -12.51 3.09
N LYS A 16 14.88 -12.57 2.31
CA LYS A 16 14.82 -13.16 0.97
C LYS A 16 14.43 -14.63 1.08
N VAL A 17 13.43 -15.04 0.30
CA VAL A 17 13.03 -16.44 0.21
C VAL A 17 14.02 -17.13 -0.73
N GLU A 18 14.75 -18.11 -0.21
CA GLU A 18 15.70 -18.94 -0.98
C GLU A 18 15.15 -20.33 -1.30
N ASP A 19 13.95 -20.64 -0.80
CA ASP A 19 13.29 -21.93 -0.97
C ASP A 19 12.77 -22.10 -2.40
N VAL A 20 13.45 -22.96 -3.17
CA VAL A 20 13.18 -23.17 -4.60
C VAL A 20 11.79 -23.76 -4.83
N GLU A 21 11.30 -24.64 -3.94
CA GLU A 21 9.97 -25.25 -4.08
C GLU A 21 8.84 -24.22 -3.93
N ARG A 22 9.02 -23.23 -3.04
CA ARG A 22 8.11 -22.09 -2.93
C ARG A 22 8.22 -21.15 -4.13
N LEU A 23 9.44 -20.87 -4.59
CA LEU A 23 9.67 -19.96 -5.71
C LEU A 23 9.13 -20.52 -7.03
N VAL A 24 9.24 -21.83 -7.27
CA VAL A 24 8.72 -22.48 -8.51
C VAL A 24 7.19 -22.44 -8.59
N GLN A 25 6.50 -22.35 -7.45
CA GLN A 25 5.05 -22.16 -7.41
C GLN A 25 4.62 -20.72 -7.71
N MET A 26 5.59 -19.80 -7.80
CA MET A 26 5.36 -18.38 -8.07
C MET A 26 5.90 -18.03 -9.46
N ASP A 27 5.16 -17.23 -10.23
CA ASP A 27 5.62 -16.73 -11.53
C ASP A 27 6.48 -15.47 -11.32
N VAL A 28 7.70 -15.66 -10.82
CA VAL A 28 8.62 -14.55 -10.49
C VAL A 28 9.59 -14.32 -11.65
N PRO A 29 9.60 -13.13 -12.28
CA PRO A 29 10.58 -12.76 -13.30
C PRO A 29 12.00 -12.88 -12.78
N GLY A 30 12.97 -13.27 -13.62
CA GLY A 30 14.35 -13.50 -13.19
C GLY A 30 15.11 -12.26 -12.68
N HIS A 31 14.56 -11.06 -12.84
CA HIS A 31 15.09 -9.82 -12.28
C HIS A 31 14.43 -9.42 -10.94
N GLU A 32 13.47 -10.21 -10.47
CA GLU A 32 12.73 -9.98 -9.24
C GLU A 32 13.10 -11.03 -8.17
N SER A 33 12.71 -10.78 -6.92
CA SER A 33 12.93 -11.70 -5.80
C SER A 33 11.80 -11.59 -4.80
N VAL A 34 11.52 -12.70 -4.13
CA VAL A 34 10.47 -12.76 -3.10
C VAL A 34 11.08 -12.50 -1.74
N VAL A 35 10.43 -11.65 -0.94
CA VAL A 35 10.78 -11.40 0.46
C VAL A 35 9.63 -11.81 1.37
N GLU A 36 9.95 -12.48 2.46
CA GLU A 36 9.01 -12.78 3.52
C GLU A 36 8.90 -11.58 4.45
N ILE A 37 7.67 -11.13 4.69
CA ILE A 37 7.35 -10.00 5.56
C ILE A 37 6.51 -10.47 6.76
N PRO A 38 6.71 -9.89 7.95
CA PRO A 38 5.86 -10.18 9.10
C PRO A 38 4.38 -9.89 8.85
N ARG A 39 3.47 -10.75 9.35
CA ARG A 39 2.02 -10.61 9.14
C ARG A 39 1.45 -9.27 9.63
N HIS A 40 2.00 -8.70 10.70
CA HIS A 40 1.59 -7.39 11.20
C HIS A 40 1.97 -6.26 10.25
N MET A 41 2.85 -6.49 9.27
CA MET A 41 3.19 -5.48 8.27
C MET A 41 2.16 -5.44 7.12
N VAL A 42 1.38 -6.52 6.93
CA VAL A 42 0.38 -6.65 5.85
C VAL A 42 -0.72 -5.59 5.94
N GLN A 43 -1.11 -5.16 7.15
CA GLN A 43 -2.15 -4.14 7.36
C GLN A 43 -1.83 -2.83 6.62
N PHE A 44 -0.55 -2.45 6.57
CA PHE A 44 -0.10 -1.23 5.91
C PHE A 44 -0.15 -1.30 4.37
N PHE A 45 -0.20 -2.51 3.78
CA PHE A 45 -0.39 -2.67 2.33
C PHE A 45 -1.89 -2.68 1.96
N LEU A 46 -2.73 -3.22 2.84
CA LEU A 46 -4.17 -3.34 2.59
C LEU A 46 -4.90 -1.99 2.76
N GLU A 47 -4.40 -1.08 3.61
CA GLU A 47 -4.98 0.27 3.76
C GLU A 47 -4.92 1.12 2.48
N MET A 48 -4.01 0.82 1.53
CA MET A 48 -3.91 1.56 0.27
C MET A 48 -5.06 1.31 -0.71
N ASP A 49 -5.85 0.24 -0.52
CA ASP A 49 -7.05 -0.01 -1.35
C ASP A 49 -8.21 0.93 -0.97
N GLN A 50 -8.14 1.59 0.20
CA GLN A 50 -9.23 2.40 0.76
C GLN A 50 -9.12 3.92 0.47
N GLY A 51 -8.10 4.36 -0.27
CA GLY A 51 -7.89 5.78 -0.61
C GLY A 51 -8.54 6.28 -1.91
N ALA A 52 -9.00 5.38 -2.79
CA ALA A 52 -9.60 5.77 -4.09
C ALA A 52 -11.12 6.08 -4.00
N LYS A 53 -11.64 6.34 -2.80
CA LYS A 53 -13.08 6.54 -2.54
C LYS A 53 -13.35 7.71 -1.59
N ASP A 54 -12.68 8.86 -1.75
CA ASP A 54 -13.27 10.15 -1.34
C ASP A 54 -12.48 11.35 -1.92
N ALA A 55 -12.56 11.52 -3.24
CA ALA A 55 -12.29 12.80 -3.88
C ALA A 55 -13.63 13.42 -4.30
N GLY A 56 -14.46 13.75 -3.31
CA GLY A 56 -15.57 14.70 -3.48
C GLY A 56 -15.17 16.03 -2.85
N PRO A 57 -15.33 17.18 -3.54
CA PRO A 57 -14.92 18.45 -2.97
C PRO A 57 -15.84 18.87 -1.83
N GLU A 58 -15.18 19.37 -0.78
CA GLU A 58 -15.69 20.03 0.42
C GLU A 58 -16.57 21.24 0.10
N VAL A 59 -17.75 21.34 0.73
CA VAL A 59 -18.33 22.65 1.14
C VAL A 59 -18.97 22.48 2.52
N LYS A 60 -18.22 22.88 3.56
CA LYS A 60 -18.80 23.35 4.83
C LYS A 60 -18.59 24.86 4.90
N LYS A 61 -19.70 25.60 4.97
CA LYS A 61 -19.81 26.92 5.59
C LYS A 61 -21.31 27.21 5.64
N ASP A 62 -21.96 26.83 6.73
CA ASP A 62 -22.02 27.53 8.03
C ASP A 62 -23.41 28.15 8.11
N ASP A 63 -24.16 27.67 9.09
CA ASP A 63 -25.32 28.29 9.73
C ASP A 63 -25.37 29.82 9.57
N GLU A 64 -26.43 30.29 8.91
CA GLU A 64 -27.15 31.48 9.38
C GLU A 64 -28.64 31.26 9.07
N ASP A 65 -29.30 30.43 9.89
CA ASP A 65 -30.72 30.59 10.21
C ASP A 65 -30.85 31.84 11.13
N PRO A 66 -32.00 32.52 11.28
CA PRO A 66 -33.31 32.39 10.62
C PRO A 66 -33.97 33.74 10.24
N ASP A 67 -35.14 33.68 9.58
CA ASP A 67 -36.24 34.69 9.57
C ASP A 67 -36.04 36.04 8.81
N VAL A 68 -36.60 36.14 7.58
CA VAL A 68 -37.34 37.32 7.01
C VAL A 68 -38.30 36.83 5.92
#